data_AF-A0A7X4IYS5-F1
#
_entry.id   AF-A0A7X4IYS5-F1
#
_cell.length_a   1.000
_cell.length_b   1.000
_cell.length_c   1.000
_cell.angle_alpha   90.00
_cell.angle_beta   90.00
_cell.angle_gamma   90.00
#
_symmetry.space_group_name_H-M   'P 1'
#
loop_
_entity.id
_entity.type
_entity.pdbx_description
1 polymer ?
#
loop_
_entity_poly.entity_id
_entity_poly.type
_entity_poly.pdbx_seq_one_letter_code
_entity_poly.pdbx_strand_id
1 'polypeptide(L)' 'VRIVARGPQVEHWMNGTRIVAYELWSDEWRALVEGSKFREWPGYGMAPAGHVGLQDHGDPVWFRNIRIRTF' A
#
# COMPACT_ATOMS: atom_id res chain seq x y z
N VAL A 1 -3.34 7.73 -9.56
CA VAL A 1 -3.52 6.78 -8.44
C VAL A 1 -3.72 7.58 -7.16
N ARG A 2 -4.57 7.11 -6.25
CA ARG A 2 -4.70 7.64 -4.88
C ARG A 2 -4.72 6.48 -3.90
N ILE A 3 -3.93 6.59 -2.83
CA ILE A 3 -3.90 5.65 -1.72
C ILE A 3 -4.41 6.39 -0.49
N VAL A 4 -5.32 5.78 0.27
CA VAL A 4 -5.83 6.32 1.53
C VAL A 4 -5.57 5.26 2.60
N ALA A 5 -4.78 5.60 3.62
CA ALA A 5 -4.49 4.73 4.76
C ALA A 5 -4.93 5.43 6.05
N ARG A 6 -5.93 4.88 6.74
CA ARG A 6 -6.48 5.39 8.02
C ARG A 6 -6.31 4.31 9.08
N GLY A 7 -5.21 4.37 9.82
CA GLY A 7 -4.82 3.25 10.69
C GLY A 7 -4.69 1.97 9.86
N PRO A 8 -5.37 0.87 10.22
CA PRO A 8 -5.28 -0.38 9.47
C PRO A 8 -6.08 -0.38 8.16
N GLN A 9 -7.04 0.54 7.98
CA GLN A 9 -7.92 0.56 6.81
C GLN A 9 -7.23 1.22 5.61
N VAL A 10 -7.05 0.49 4.52
CA VAL A 10 -6.36 0.97 3.31
C VAL A 10 -7.24 0.82 2.07
N GLU A 11 -7.26 1.87 1.25
CA GLU A 11 -7.96 1.88 -0.03
C GLU A 11 -7.05 2.33 -1.17
N HIS A 12 -7.15 1.67 -2.32
CA HIS A 12 -6.53 2.10 -3.56
C HIS A 12 -7.59 2.56 -4.56
N TRP A 13 -7.27 3.68 -5.21
CA TRP A 13 -8.15 4.34 -6.17
C TRP A 13 -7.41 4.59 -7.48
N MET A 14 -8.06 4.27 -8.59
CA MET A 14 -7.57 4.49 -9.95
C MET A 14 -8.62 5.25 -10.74
N ASN A 15 -8.23 6.38 -11.35
CA ASN A 15 -9.11 7.23 -12.17
C ASN A 15 -10.46 7.58 -11.52
N GLY A 16 -10.48 7.80 -10.20
CA GLY A 16 -11.68 8.16 -9.44
C GLY A 16 -12.51 6.97 -8.93
N THR A 17 -12.17 5.74 -9.32
CA THR A 17 -12.85 4.52 -8.88
C THR A 17 -12.04 3.79 -7.82
N ARG A 18 -12.68 3.34 -6.74
CA ARG A 18 -12.05 2.47 -5.74
C ARG A 18 -11.89 1.07 -6.33
N ILE A 19 -10.67 0.57 -6.37
CA ILE A 19 -10.33 -0.71 -7.00
C ILE A 19 -10.02 -1.82 -5.99
N VAL A 20 -9.55 -1.46 -4.78
CA VAL A 20 -9.39 -2.41 -3.68
C VAL A 20 -9.49 -1.67 -2.34
N ALA A 21 -10.00 -2.38 -1.34
CA ALA A 21 -9.99 -1.99 0.07
C ALA A 21 -9.59 -3.21 0.91
N TYR A 22 -8.77 -3.00 1.93
CA TYR A 22 -8.31 -4.06 2.82
C TYR A 22 -7.96 -3.52 4.20
N GLU A 23 -7.91 -4.42 5.18
CA GLU A 23 -7.53 -4.10 6.55
C GLU A 23 -6.18 -4.74 6.90
N LEU A 24 -5.16 -3.90 7.06
CA LEU A 24 -3.85 -4.30 7.60
C LEU A 24 -4.00 -4.90 8.99
N TRP A 25 -3.09 -5.82 9.33
CA TRP A 25 -2.98 -6.45 10.66
C TRP A 25 -4.15 -7.37 11.04
N SER A 26 -5.16 -7.53 10.19
CA SER A 26 -6.18 -8.56 10.29
C SER A 26 -5.61 -9.96 10.08
N ASP A 27 -6.33 -11.00 10.51
CA ASP A 27 -5.95 -12.39 10.22
C ASP A 27 -5.97 -12.68 8.72
N GLU A 28 -6.89 -12.06 7.98
CA GLU A 28 -6.93 -12.13 6.52
C GLU A 28 -5.65 -11.55 5.90
N TRP A 29 -5.19 -10.38 6.36
CA TRP A 29 -3.93 -9.81 5.90
C TRP A 29 -2.74 -10.72 6.17
N ARG A 30 -2.65 -11.29 7.38
CA ARG A 30 -1.58 -12.24 7.74
C ARG A 30 -1.57 -13.46 6.81
N ALA A 31 -2.74 -14.02 6.51
CA ALA A 31 -2.87 -15.13 5.58
C ALA A 31 -2.45 -14.76 4.15
N LEU A 32 -2.80 -13.57 3.68
CA LEU A 32 -2.37 -13.05 2.38
C LEU A 32 -0.84 -12.89 2.31
N VAL A 33 -0.21 -12.38 3.38
CA VAL A 33 1.26 -12.23 3.44
C VAL A 33 1.94 -13.59 3.41
N GLU A 34 1.46 -14.56 4.20
CA GLU A 34 1.99 -15.94 4.22
C GLU A 34 1.91 -16.62 2.84
N GLY A 35 0.83 -16.37 2.11
CA GLY A 35 0.63 -16.88 0.74
C GLY A 35 1.38 -16.11 -0.36
N SER A 36 2.17 -15.09 -0.02
CA SER A 36 2.81 -14.19 -0.99
C SER A 36 4.33 -14.35 -1.04
N LYS A 37 4.97 -13.69 -2.02
CA LYS A 37 6.44 -13.56 -2.07
C LYS A 37 7.04 -12.83 -0.85
N PHE A 38 6.21 -12.21 -0.01
CA PHE A 38 6.64 -11.46 1.17
C PHE A 38 6.68 -12.29 2.45
N ARG A 39 6.31 -13.58 2.41
CA ARG A 39 6.32 -14.48 3.59
C ARG A 39 7.66 -14.51 4.35
N GLU A 40 8.77 -14.31 3.65
CA GLU A 40 10.13 -14.32 4.23
C GLU A 40 10.47 -13.02 4.99
N TRP A 41 9.54 -12.06 5.04
CA TRP A 41 9.72 -10.75 5.67
C TRP A 41 8.74 -10.59 6.85
N PRO A 42 9.13 -10.99 8.07
CA PRO A 42 8.22 -11.06 9.23
C PRO A 42 7.52 -9.74 9.61
N GLY A 43 8.09 -8.60 9.21
CA GLY A 43 7.55 -7.26 9.47
C GLY A 43 6.75 -6.65 8.32
N TYR A 44 6.51 -7.39 7.24
CA TYR A 44 5.88 -6.84 6.03
C TYR A 44 4.47 -6.29 6.31
N GLY A 45 4.28 -4.99 6.09
CA GLY A 45 3.00 -4.31 6.31
C GLY A 45 2.62 -4.11 7.78
N MET A 46 3.54 -4.33 8.74
CA MET A 46 3.25 -4.22 10.18
C MET A 46 3.62 -2.87 10.81
N ALA A 47 4.44 -2.07 10.13
CA ALA A 47 4.84 -0.76 10.64
C ALA A 47 3.66 0.23 10.62
N PRO A 48 3.39 0.97 11.71
CA PRO A 48 2.28 1.95 11.77
C PRO A 48 2.55 3.21 10.95
N ALA A 49 3.81 3.46 10.59
CA ALA A 49 4.24 4.57 9.75
C ALA A 49 5.48 4.16 8.94
N GLY A 50 5.72 4.87 7.82
CA GLY A 50 6.84 4.62 6.93
C GLY A 50 6.96 5.68 5.85
N HIS A 51 7.85 5.45 4.89
CA HIS A 51 8.07 6.35 3.75
C HIS A 51 7.17 6.00 2.56
N VAL A 52 6.91 6.98 1.70
CA VAL A 52 6.30 6.76 0.38
C VAL A 52 7.41 6.52 -0.64
N GLY A 53 7.38 5.37 -1.31
CA GLY A 53 8.34 5.01 -2.35
C GLY A 53 7.73 5.09 -3.75
N LEU A 54 8.49 5.64 -4.70
CA LEU A 54 8.26 5.48 -6.14
C LEU A 54 9.32 4.52 -6.65
N GLN A 55 8.90 3.38 -7.18
CA GLN A 55 9.84 2.36 -7.64
C GLN A 55 10.28 2.65 -9.07
N ASP A 56 11.58 2.54 -9.31
CA ASP A 56 12.17 2.36 -10.64
C ASP A 56 12.43 0.87 -10.85
N HIS A 57 12.03 0.35 -12.00
CA HIS A 57 12.22 -1.04 -12.38
C HIS A 57 12.85 -1.20 -13.77
N GLY A 58 13.50 -0.15 -14.29
CA GLY A 58 14.24 -0.14 -15.55
C GLY A 58 13.50 0.49 -16.73
N ASP A 59 12.23 0.83 -16.57
CA ASP A 59 11.39 1.43 -17.61
C ASP A 59 11.13 2.93 -17.37
N PRO A 60 11.07 3.77 -18.42
CA PRO A 60 10.74 5.18 -18.28
C PRO A 60 9.31 5.41 -17.77
N VAL A 61 9.19 6.12 -16.64
CA VAL A 61 7.90 6.53 -16.05
C VAL A 61 7.96 8.01 -15.64
N TRP A 62 6.89 8.76 -15.90
CA TRP A 62 6.78 10.18 -15.54
C TRP A 62 5.74 10.39 -14.45
N PHE A 63 6.13 11.07 -13.38
CA PHE A 63 5.25 11.43 -12.27
C PHE A 63 5.05 12.94 -12.19
N ARG A 64 3.82 13.36 -11.86
CA ARG A 64 3.50 14.75 -11.53
C ARG A 64 2.35 14.78 -10.52
N ASN A 65 2.15 15.93 -9.87
CA ASN A 65 1.07 16.14 -8.90
C ASN A 65 1.09 15.16 -7.71
N ILE A 66 2.28 14.83 -7.21
CA ILE A 66 2.44 14.03 -5.99
C ILE A 66 2.13 14.93 -4.79
N ARG A 67 1.12 14.56 -4.01
CA ARG A 67 0.65 15.33 -2.85
C ARG A 67 0.34 14.37 -1.71
N ILE A 68 0.60 14.80 -0.48
CA ILE A 68 0.29 14.06 0.75
C ILE A 68 -0.64 14.93 1.59
N ARG A 69 -1.64 14.29 2.21
CA ARG A 69 -2.50 14.90 3.22
C ARG A 69 -2.54 13.99 4.44
N THR A 70 -2.12 14.50 5.59
CA THR A 70 -2.24 13.84 6.90
C THR A 70 -3.59 14.17 7.53
N PHE A 71 -4.06 13.30 8.43
CA PHE A 71 -5.32 13.44 9.16
C PHE A 71 -5.25 12.67 10.48
#